data_AF-A0A081NEZ2-F1
#
_entry.id   AF-A0A081NEZ2-F1
#
_cell.length_a   1.000
_cell.length_b   1.000
_cell.length_c   1.000
_cell.angle_alpha   90.00
_cell.angle_beta   90.00
_cell.angle_gamma   90.00
#
_symmetry.space_group_name_H-M   'P 1'
#
loop_
_entity.id
_entity.type
_entity.pdbx_description
1 polymer ?
#
loop_
_entity_poly.entity_id
_entity_poly.type
_entity_poly.pdbx_seq_one_letter_code
_entity_poly.pdbx_strand_id
1 'polypeptide(L)'
;MSLLSLLTPTDVQEQLAAAVIARRKAKKWSRQTLAERSSVPASTIKKFEATGQISLRQFILLWQAVDQLENLISLTKETKAMPASINEVLKT
;
A
#
# COMPACT_ATOMS: atom_id res chain seq x y z
N MET A 1 24.35 -9.68 4.02
CA MET A 1 24.24 -8.29 4.51
C MET A 1 22.91 -8.16 5.22
N SER A 2 22.91 -8.16 6.57
CA SER A 2 21.68 -7.88 7.32
C SER A 2 21.42 -6.38 7.20
N LEU A 3 20.34 -6.01 6.49
CA LEU A 3 19.79 -4.67 6.53
C LEU A 3 19.11 -4.53 7.89
N LEU A 4 19.71 -3.78 8.81
CA LEU A 4 19.02 -3.30 10.00
C LEU A 4 17.94 -2.30 9.55
N SER A 5 16.80 -2.84 9.10
CA SER A 5 15.58 -2.08 8.91
C SER A 5 15.00 -1.77 10.29
N LEU A 6 14.80 -0.49 10.58
CA LEU A 6 14.06 -0.06 11.77
C LEU A 6 12.55 -0.29 11.63
N LEU A 7 12.08 -0.58 10.40
CA LEU A 7 10.68 -0.93 10.15
C LEU A 7 10.44 -2.39 10.46
N THR A 8 9.47 -2.63 11.35
CA THR A 8 8.87 -3.93 11.60
C THR A 8 7.76 -4.21 10.57
N PRO A 9 7.35 -5.48 10.40
CA PRO A 9 6.19 -5.81 9.58
C PRO A 9 4.91 -5.07 10.03
N THR A 10 4.75 -4.82 11.33
CA THR A 10 3.62 -4.08 11.89
C THR A 10 3.65 -2.61 11.47
N ASP A 11 4.81 -1.96 11.49
CA ASP A 11 4.95 -0.58 11.02
C ASP A 11 4.51 -0.44 9.56
N VAL A 12 4.88 -1.41 8.72
CA VAL A 12 4.48 -1.44 7.31
C VAL A 12 2.96 -1.65 7.18
N GLN A 13 2.35 -2.54 7.96
CA GLN A 13 0.90 -2.75 7.97
C GLN A 13 0.14 -1.47 8.34
N GLU A 14 0.59 -0.78 9.40
CA GLU A 14 -0.02 0.46 9.86
C GLU A 14 0.09 1.58 8.82
N GLN A 15 1.27 1.72 8.19
CA GLN A 15 1.46 2.69 7.11
C GLN A 15 0.58 2.40 5.89
N LEU A 16 0.44 1.13 5.48
CA LEU A 16 -0.45 0.75 4.40
C LEU A 16 -1.92 1.01 4.74
N ALA A 17 -2.34 0.74 5.98
CA ALA A 17 -3.69 1.05 6.45
C ALA A 17 -3.96 2.57 6.44
N ALA A 18 -3.03 3.35 6.97
CA ALA A 18 -3.10 4.82 6.95
C ALA A 18 -3.20 5.36 5.51
N ALA A 19 -2.44 4.79 4.58
CA ALA A 19 -2.45 5.15 3.16
C ALA A 19 -3.83 4.92 2.51
N VAL A 20 -4.51 3.80 2.81
CA VAL A 20 -5.87 3.52 2.35
C VAL A 20 -6.89 4.47 3.00
N ILE A 21 -6.78 4.71 4.32
CA ILE A 21 -7.66 5.64 5.05
C ILE A 21 -7.58 7.05 4.49
N ALA A 22 -6.36 7.56 4.24
CA ALA A 22 -6.13 8.89 3.71
C ALA A 22 -6.79 9.07 2.35
N ARG A 23 -6.60 8.11 1.43
CA ARG A 23 -7.22 8.12 0.10
C ARG A 23 -8.75 8.04 0.15
N ARG A 24 -9.30 7.17 1.01
CA ARG A 24 -10.76 7.09 1.22
C ARG A 24 -11.32 8.43 1.71
N LYS A 25 -10.67 9.06 2.69
CA LYS A 25 -11.06 10.36 3.24
C LYS A 25 -10.93 11.50 2.22
N ALA A 26 -9.87 11.51 1.41
CA ALA A 26 -9.70 12.49 0.33
C ALA A 26 -10.84 12.42 -0.69
N LYS A 27 -11.36 11.22 -0.96
CA LYS A 27 -12.55 11.00 -1.80
C LYS A 27 -13.88 11.26 -1.08
N LYS A 28 -13.85 11.66 0.20
CA LYS A 28 -15.02 11.86 1.08
C LYS A 28 -15.91 10.61 1.23
N TRP A 29 -15.32 9.42 1.12
CA TRP A 29 -16.08 8.17 1.22
C TRP A 29 -16.22 7.70 2.65
N SER A 30 -17.43 7.29 3.02
CA SER A 30 -17.65 6.51 4.24
C SER A 30 -17.08 5.09 4.09
N ARG A 31 -17.01 4.34 5.19
CA ARG A 31 -16.67 2.90 5.11
C ARG A 31 -17.71 2.12 4.31
N GLN A 32 -18.98 2.51 4.40
CA GLN A 32 -20.07 1.91 3.65
C GLN A 32 -19.88 2.13 2.14
N THR A 33 -19.54 3.36 1.74
CA THR A 33 -19.25 3.69 0.33
C THR A 33 -18.04 2.91 -0.19
N LEU A 34 -16.98 2.73 0.61
CA LEU A 34 -15.85 1.90 0.21
C LEU A 34 -16.24 0.42 0.12
N ALA A 35 -17.12 -0.07 1.01
CA ALA A 35 -17.59 -1.45 0.98
C ALA A 35 -18.32 -1.77 -0.33
N GLU A 36 -19.22 -0.87 -0.76
CA GLU A 36 -19.95 -0.99 -2.03
C GLU A 36 -19.01 -0.99 -3.24
N ARG A 37 -17.93 -0.21 -3.21
CA ARG A 37 -16.98 -0.09 -4.34
C ARG A 37 -15.96 -1.22 -4.41
N SER A 38 -15.60 -1.81 -3.28
CA SER A 38 -14.55 -2.84 -3.18
C SER A 38 -15.10 -4.26 -3.02
N SER A 39 -16.40 -4.40 -2.76
CA SER A 39 -17.05 -5.66 -2.35
C SER A 39 -16.46 -6.25 -1.06
N VAL A 40 -15.77 -5.44 -0.24
CA VAL A 40 -15.28 -5.82 1.09
C VAL A 40 -16.24 -5.30 2.15
N PRO A 41 -16.77 -6.13 3.07
CA PRO A 41 -17.74 -5.69 4.07
C PRO A 41 -17.25 -4.51 4.92
N ALA A 42 -18.14 -3.57 5.25
CA ALA A 42 -17.81 -2.39 6.06
C ALA A 42 -17.27 -2.75 7.45
N SER A 43 -17.69 -3.88 8.03
CA SER A 43 -17.15 -4.43 9.28
C SER A 43 -15.68 -4.86 9.14
N THR A 44 -15.33 -5.50 8.02
CA THR A 44 -13.95 -5.85 7.67
C THR A 44 -13.09 -4.61 7.45
N ILE A 45 -13.62 -3.60 6.75
CA ILE A 45 -12.93 -2.32 6.57
C ILE A 45 -12.70 -1.64 7.93
N LYS A 46 -13.72 -1.62 8.81
CA LYS A 46 -13.58 -1.06 10.16
C LYS A 46 -12.48 -1.78 10.95
N LYS A 47 -12.41 -3.11 10.91
CA LYS A 47 -11.36 -3.90 11.56
C LYS A 47 -9.99 -3.56 10.99
N PHE A 48 -9.85 -3.61 9.67
CA PHE A 48 -8.60 -3.27 8.98
C PHE A 48 -8.10 -1.87 9.33
N GLU A 49 -8.96 -0.86 9.32
CA GLU A 49 -8.56 0.51 9.65
C GLU A 49 -8.19 0.69 11.13
N ALA A 50 -8.67 -0.18 12.02
CA ALA A 50 -8.36 -0.12 13.45
C ALA A 50 -7.11 -0.94 13.82
N THR A 51 -6.83 -2.03 13.11
CA THR A 51 -5.78 -2.99 13.49
C THR A 51 -4.68 -3.20 12.45
N GLY A 52 -4.83 -2.66 11.24
CA GLY A 52 -3.96 -2.95 10.10
C GLY A 52 -4.12 -4.36 9.52
N GLN A 53 -4.97 -5.21 10.11
CA GLN A 53 -5.07 -6.63 9.73
C GLN A 53 -6.19 -6.88 8.73
N ILE A 54 -5.85 -7.52 7.62
CA ILE A 54 -6.76 -7.96 6.56
C ILE A 54 -6.08 -9.05 5.72
N SER A 55 -6.84 -9.82 4.94
CA SER A 55 -6.23 -10.69 3.92
C SER A 55 -5.64 -9.88 2.76
N LEU A 56 -4.58 -10.39 2.13
CA LEU A 56 -3.95 -9.74 0.97
C LEU A 56 -4.95 -9.49 -0.17
N ARG A 57 -5.81 -10.47 -0.49
CA ARG A 57 -6.86 -10.32 -1.51
C ARG A 57 -7.77 -9.12 -1.22
N GLN A 58 -8.26 -9.01 0.01
CA GLN A 58 -9.15 -7.91 0.37
C GLN A 58 -8.40 -6.58 0.40
N PHE A 59 -7.13 -6.55 0.84
CA PHE A 59 -6.31 -5.35 0.76
C PHE A 59 -6.18 -4.84 -0.70
N ILE A 60 -5.90 -5.74 -1.64
CA ILE A 60 -5.81 -5.39 -3.08
C ILE A 60 -7.16 -4.82 -3.57
N LEU A 61 -8.29 -5.41 -3.18
CA LEU A 61 -9.61 -4.87 -3.53
C LEU A 61 -9.88 -3.48 -2.94
N LEU A 62 -9.47 -3.23 -1.69
CA LEU A 62 -9.54 -1.89 -1.09
C LEU A 62 -8.65 -0.91 -1.86
N TRP A 63 -7.42 -1.33 -2.21
CA TRP A 63 -6.48 -0.48 -2.94
C TRP A 63 -7.03 -0.11 -4.32
N GLN A 64 -7.52 -1.08 -5.10
CA GLN A 64 -8.16 -0.85 -6.41
C GLN A 64 -9.32 0.16 -6.34
N ALA A 65 -10.10 0.14 -5.26
CA ALA A 65 -11.23 1.06 -5.13
C ALA A 65 -10.74 2.49 -4.86
N VAL A 66 -9.60 2.62 -4.20
CA VAL A 66 -9.13 3.86 -3.57
C VAL A 66 -7.98 4.52 -4.36
N ASP A 67 -7.30 3.75 -5.22
CA ASP A 67 -6.17 4.13 -6.08
C ASP A 67 -6.00 3.13 -7.25
N GLN A 68 -5.05 3.41 -8.14
CA GLN A 68 -4.64 2.55 -9.25
C GLN A 68 -3.79 1.36 -8.76
N LEU A 69 -4.02 0.16 -9.30
CA LEU A 69 -3.26 -1.05 -8.94
C LEU A 69 -1.82 -1.00 -9.43
N GLU A 70 -1.55 -0.20 -10.46
CA GLU A 70 -0.24 0.10 -11.01
C GLU A 70 0.71 0.67 -9.94
N ASN A 71 0.17 1.48 -9.02
CA ASN A 71 0.93 2.00 -7.89
C ASN A 71 1.30 0.89 -6.90
N LEU A 72 0.42 -0.09 -6.71
CA LEU A 72 0.68 -1.21 -5.80
C LEU A 72 1.67 -2.21 -6.41
N ILE A 73 1.53 -2.57 -7.69
CA ILE A 73 2.46 -3.48 -8.36
C ILE A 73 3.84 -2.83 -8.57
N SER A 74 3.94 -1.50 -8.55
CA SER A 74 5.23 -0.81 -8.61
C SER A 74 6.15 -1.18 -7.44
N LEU A 75 5.60 -1.58 -6.30
CA LEU A 75 6.35 -2.02 -5.13
C LEU A 75 7.13 -3.32 -5.37
N THR A 76 6.75 -4.10 -6.39
CA THR A 76 7.45 -5.35 -6.75
C THR A 76 8.53 -5.13 -7.81
N LYS A 77 8.67 -3.91 -8.34
CA LYS A 77 9.69 -3.60 -9.33
C LYS A 77 11.03 -3.45 -8.62
N GLU A 78 12.08 -4.00 -9.23
CA GLU A 78 13.43 -3.74 -8.79
C GLU A 78 13.70 -2.24 -8.88
N THR A 79 14.14 -1.65 -7.77
CA THR A 79 14.72 -0.31 -7.81
C THR A 79 15.97 -0.40 -8.66
N LYS A 80 15.96 0.19 -9.86
CA LYS A 80 17.18 0.34 -10.65
C LYS A 80 18.24 0.96 -9.75
N ALA A 81 19.33 0.23 -9.52
CA ALA A 81 20.45 0.72 -8.74
C ALA A 81 20.88 2.06 -9.34
N MET A 82 21.00 3.09 -8.51
CA MET A 82 21.69 4.30 -8.94
C MET A 82 23.10 3.90 -9.36
N PRO A 83 23.60 4.33 -10.53
CA PRO A 83 24.97 4.04 -10.93
C PRO A 83 25.89 4.52 -9.81
N ALA A 84 26.73 3.62 -9.32
CA ALA A 84 27.56 3.87 -8.15
C ALA A 84 28.73 4.82 -8.46
N SER A 85 28.93 5.14 -9.75
CA SER A 85 29.99 6.06 -10.20
C SER A 85 29.67 6.73 -11.54
N ILE A 86 30.35 7.86 -11.77
CA ILE A 86 30.35 8.58 -13.06
C ILE A 86 30.80 7.67 -14.21
N ASN A 87 31.76 6.77 -13.98
CA ASN A 87 32.26 5.86 -15.01
C ASN A 87 31.21 4.85 -15.50
N GLU A 88 30.19 4.55 -14.70
CA GLU A 88 29.11 3.65 -15.08
C GLU A 88 28.05 4.36 -15.93
N VAL A 89 27.86 5.66 -15.72
CA VAL A 89 26.99 6.53 -16.54
C VAL A 89 27.57 6.73 -17.94
N LEU A 90 28.90 6.78 -18.09
CA LEU A 90 29.57 7.00 -19.37
C LEU A 90 29.60 5.76 -20.30
N LYS A 91 29.09 4.61 -19.83
CA LYS A 91 29.07 3.34 -20.58
C LYS A 91 27.71 3.01 -21.23
N THR A 92 26.71 3.88 -21.07
CA THR A 92 25.40 3.80 -21.76
C THR A 92 25.35 4.73 -22.96
#